data_AF-A0A2W2K4V9-F1
#
_entry.id   AF-A0A2W2K4V9-F1
#
_cell.length_a   1.000
_cell.length_b   1.000
_cell.length_c   1.000
_cell.angle_alpha   90.00
_cell.angle_beta   90.00
_cell.angle_gamma   90.00
#
_symmetry.space_group_name_H-M   'P 1'
#
loop_
_entity.id
_entity.type
_entity.pdbx_description
1 polymer ?
#
loop_
_entity_poly.entity_id
_entity_poly.type
_entity_poly.pdbx_seq_one_letter_code
_entity_poly.pdbx_strand_id
1 'polypeptide(L)'
;MERMPYATDLTDEQWALIEPLVTGWKQERVARSATGDPGTCDLREVVNAIFYQNRTGCQWRLLPHDLPAWSAVFYYFTLWREDGLDQRIQEILRCQVRERSRRLEDPSLVIIDTQSVRVAAGVPKKTTGLDANKKTPGRKRGLAVDVMGLIIGVVVLAASAHDNEAGIA
;
A
#
# COMPACT_ATOMS: atom_id res chain seq x y z
N MET A 1 24.95 12.12 -2.25
CA MET A 1 24.61 13.56 -2.37
C MET A 1 23.21 13.68 -1.79
N GLU A 2 23.03 14.39 -0.69
CA GLU A 2 21.70 14.55 -0.09
C GLU A 2 20.83 15.35 -1.06
N ARG A 3 19.72 14.75 -1.50
CA ARG A 3 18.72 15.43 -2.32
C ARG A 3 17.92 16.39 -1.45
N MET A 4 17.33 17.41 -2.07
CA MET A 4 16.35 18.24 -1.39
C MET A 4 15.12 17.40 -1.02
N PRO A 5 14.61 17.49 0.22
CA PRO A 5 13.44 16.71 0.62
C PRO A 5 12.18 17.19 -0.11
N TYR A 6 11.30 16.26 -0.45
CA TYR A 6 9.95 16.58 -0.93
C TYR A 6 9.01 16.77 0.26
N ALA A 7 7.92 17.51 0.06
CA ALA A 7 6.86 17.64 1.09
C ALA A 7 6.14 16.32 1.41
N THR A 8 6.38 15.27 0.62
CA THR A 8 5.88 13.91 0.82
C THR A 8 6.81 13.04 1.64
N ASP A 9 8.02 13.52 1.93
CA ASP A 9 9.02 12.75 2.65
C ASP A 9 8.66 12.63 4.12
N LEU A 10 9.02 11.49 4.69
CA LEU A 10 8.87 11.24 6.11
C LEU A 10 9.82 12.11 6.92
N THR A 11 9.29 12.74 7.96
CA THR A 11 10.08 13.25 9.08
C THR A 11 10.79 12.11 9.81
N ASP A 12 11.83 12.43 10.58
CA ASP A 12 12.56 11.43 11.37
C ASP A 12 11.64 10.73 12.38
N GLU A 13 10.74 11.48 13.01
CA GLU A 13 9.77 10.94 13.96
C GLU A 13 8.78 9.98 13.30
N GLN A 14 8.32 10.29 12.09
CA GLN A 14 7.44 9.39 11.34
C GLN A 14 8.18 8.14 10.85
N TRP A 15 9.43 8.30 10.40
CA TRP A 15 10.27 7.18 10.00
C TRP A 15 10.50 6.22 11.17
N ALA A 16 10.80 6.75 12.36
CA ALA A 16 11.03 5.95 13.57
C ALA A 16 9.84 5.04 13.95
N LEU A 17 8.61 5.38 13.54
CA LEU A 17 7.43 4.54 13.78
C LEU A 17 7.41 3.27 12.93
N ILE A 18 7.96 3.31 11.72
CA ILE A 18 7.87 2.22 10.73
C ILE A 18 9.22 1.53 10.46
N GLU A 19 10.32 2.22 10.74
CA GLU A 19 11.69 1.74 10.51
C GLU A 19 11.95 0.35 11.11
N PRO A 20 11.53 0.02 12.35
CA PRO A 20 11.77 -1.30 12.91
C PRO A 20 11.12 -2.43 12.11
N LEU A 21 9.93 -2.19 11.55
CA LEU A 21 9.20 -3.16 10.73
C LEU A 21 9.88 -3.35 9.37
N VAL A 22 10.29 -2.25 8.75
CA VAL A 22 10.99 -2.26 7.45
C VAL A 22 12.36 -2.94 7.58
N THR A 23 13.10 -2.63 8.64
CA THR A 23 14.42 -3.22 8.94
C THR A 23 14.29 -4.71 9.29
N GLY A 24 13.32 -5.08 10.13
CA GLY A 24 13.05 -6.47 10.48
C GLY A 24 12.71 -7.30 9.25
N TRP A 25 11.80 -6.81 8.40
CA TRP A 25 11.48 -7.45 7.12
C TRP A 25 12.73 -7.63 6.24
N LYS A 26 13.59 -6.62 6.19
CA LYS A 26 14.82 -6.69 5.39
C LYS A 26 15.78 -7.76 5.91
N GLN A 27 15.98 -7.83 7.23
CA GLN A 27 16.82 -8.84 7.86
C GLN A 27 16.32 -10.25 7.59
N GLU A 28 15.01 -10.49 7.76
CA GLU A 28 14.40 -11.79 7.45
C GLU A 28 14.61 -12.18 5.98
N ARG A 29 14.43 -11.22 5.06
CA ARG A 29 14.62 -11.47 3.63
C ARG A 29 16.06 -11.81 3.30
N VAL A 30 17.01 -11.10 3.89
CA VAL A 30 18.45 -11.36 3.72
C VAL A 30 18.81 -12.74 4.23
N ALA A 31 18.29 -13.13 5.40
CA ALA A 31 18.50 -14.47 5.95
C ALA A 31 17.96 -15.60 5.05
N ARG A 32 16.91 -15.33 4.25
CA ARG A 32 16.37 -16.27 3.25
C ARG A 32 17.07 -16.20 1.89
N SER A 33 17.91 -15.19 1.64
CA SER A 33 18.59 -15.01 0.36
C SER A 33 19.77 -15.96 0.22
N ALA A 34 19.88 -16.62 -0.93
CA ALA A 34 21.01 -17.51 -1.23
C ALA A 34 22.37 -16.77 -1.20
N THR A 35 22.39 -15.46 -1.48
CA THR A 35 23.62 -14.64 -1.46
C THR A 35 23.87 -13.98 -0.11
N GLY A 36 22.87 -13.88 0.76
CA GLY A 36 22.93 -13.08 1.99
C GLY A 36 23.16 -11.57 1.74
N ASP A 37 23.04 -11.10 0.50
CA ASP A 37 23.28 -9.70 0.16
C ASP A 37 22.07 -8.82 0.55
N PRO A 38 22.25 -7.82 1.43
CA PRO A 38 21.21 -6.84 1.71
C PRO A 38 20.92 -5.90 0.53
N GLY A 39 21.78 -5.82 -0.48
CA GLY A 39 21.70 -4.79 -1.49
C GLY A 39 21.93 -3.39 -0.89
N THR A 40 21.94 -2.38 -1.77
CA THR A 40 22.41 -1.03 -1.42
C THR A 40 21.31 0.03 -1.37
N CYS A 41 20.06 -0.35 -1.61
CA CYS A 41 18.94 0.61 -1.59
C CYS A 41 18.63 1.07 -0.17
N ASP A 42 18.65 2.38 0.04
CA ASP A 42 18.10 3.00 1.24
C ASP A 42 16.57 2.82 1.27
N LEU A 43 16.07 2.09 2.27
CA LEU A 43 14.66 1.75 2.38
C LEU A 43 13.79 2.94 2.80
N ARG A 44 14.34 3.94 3.51
CA ARG A 44 13.62 5.17 3.80
C ARG A 44 13.33 5.92 2.51
N GLU A 45 14.32 6.00 1.63
CA GLU A 45 14.17 6.63 0.32
C GLU A 45 13.21 5.88 -0.60
N VAL A 46 13.11 4.56 -0.47
CA VAL A 46 12.07 3.78 -1.13
C VAL A 46 10.67 4.16 -0.62
N VAL A 47 10.47 4.31 0.69
CA VAL A 47 9.18 4.74 1.26
C VAL A 47 8.85 6.17 0.81
N ASN A 48 9.81 7.09 0.87
CA ASN A 48 9.65 8.47 0.38
C ASN A 48 9.23 8.49 -1.10
N ALA A 49 9.87 7.67 -1.95
CA ALA A 49 9.51 7.56 -3.36
C ALA A 49 8.09 6.99 -3.58
N ILE A 50 7.67 6.01 -2.77
CA ILE A 50 6.29 5.49 -2.80
C ILE A 50 5.30 6.58 -2.40
N PHE A 51 5.60 7.38 -1.37
CA PHE A 51 4.74 8.47 -0.92
C PHE A 51 4.65 9.60 -1.94
N TYR A 52 5.77 9.94 -2.60
CA TYR A 52 5.78 10.86 -3.72
C TYR A 52 4.89 10.36 -4.86
N GLN A 53 5.06 9.10 -5.28
CA GLN A 53 4.25 8.49 -6.34
C GLN A 53 2.76 8.49 -5.98
N ASN A 54 2.42 8.13 -4.75
CA ASN A 54 1.05 8.09 -4.25
C ASN A 54 0.40 9.49 -4.22
N ARG A 55 1.13 10.51 -3.77
CA ARG A 55 0.61 11.87 -3.66
C ARG A 55 0.44 12.55 -5.02
N THR A 56 1.39 12.36 -5.92
CA THR A 56 1.41 13.04 -7.23
C THR A 56 0.63 12.27 -8.29
N GLY A 57 0.48 10.95 -8.13
CA GLY A 57 -0.08 10.07 -9.16
C GLY A 57 0.80 9.93 -10.40
N CYS A 58 2.09 10.32 -10.33
CA CYS A 58 2.98 10.19 -11.48
C CYS A 58 3.10 8.73 -11.92
N GLN A 59 3.30 8.52 -13.23
CA GLN A 59 3.62 7.19 -13.74
C GLN A 59 4.94 6.73 -13.12
N TRP A 60 5.07 5.43 -12.80
CA TRP A 60 6.29 4.88 -12.20
C TRP A 60 7.57 5.26 -12.95
N ARG A 61 7.56 5.17 -14.29
CA ARG A 61 8.72 5.52 -15.14
C ARG A 61 9.08 7.01 -15.13
N LEU A 62 8.19 7.86 -14.60
CA LEU A 62 8.37 9.30 -14.47
C LEU A 62 8.70 9.71 -13.03
N LEU A 63 9.05 8.76 -12.16
CA LEU A 63 9.63 9.10 -10.86
C LEU A 63 10.85 10.01 -11.06
N PRO A 64 10.97 11.10 -10.29
CA PRO A 64 12.13 11.98 -10.31
C PRO A 64 13.46 11.24 -10.22
N HIS A 65 14.47 11.72 -10.94
CA HIS A 65 15.79 11.08 -11.02
C HIS A 65 16.63 11.21 -9.75
N ASP A 66 16.24 12.10 -8.83
CA ASP A 66 16.86 12.25 -7.52
C ASP A 66 16.33 11.24 -6.49
N LEU A 67 15.17 10.62 -6.74
CA LEU A 67 14.67 9.47 -5.98
C LEU A 67 15.29 8.15 -6.48
N PRO A 68 15.21 7.06 -5.69
CA PRO A 68 15.66 5.74 -6.16
C PRO A 68 15.00 5.36 -7.50
N ALA A 69 15.76 4.64 -8.33
CA ALA A 69 15.30 4.21 -9.65
C ALA A 69 13.93 3.52 -9.56
N TRP A 70 13.01 3.89 -10.47
CA TRP A 70 11.62 3.43 -10.41
C TRP A 70 11.48 1.90 -10.34
N SER A 71 12.39 1.17 -10.98
CA SER A 71 12.38 -0.30 -11.00
C SER A 71 12.68 -0.87 -9.60
N ALA A 72 13.59 -0.25 -8.86
CA ALA A 72 13.90 -0.63 -7.48
C ALA A 72 12.74 -0.28 -6.54
N VAL A 73 12.16 0.91 -6.67
CA VAL A 73 11.00 1.33 -5.87
C VAL A 73 9.81 0.38 -6.11
N PHE A 74 9.50 0.09 -7.38
CA PHE A 74 8.42 -0.82 -7.75
C PHE A 74 8.68 -2.27 -7.31
N TYR A 75 9.94 -2.71 -7.35
CA TYR A 75 10.36 -4.01 -6.82
C TYR A 75 10.03 -4.13 -5.33
N TYR A 76 10.48 -3.18 -4.50
CA TYR A 76 10.19 -3.22 -3.06
C TYR A 76 8.70 -3.06 -2.77
N PHE A 77 8.00 -2.14 -3.45
CA PHE A 77 6.55 -2.00 -3.32
C PHE A 77 5.82 -3.32 -3.57
N THR A 78 6.18 -4.04 -4.63
CA THR A 78 5.54 -5.33 -4.97
C THR A 78 5.80 -6.35 -3.87
N LEU A 79 7.04 -6.48 -3.41
CA LEU A 79 7.39 -7.43 -2.36
C LEU A 79 6.74 -7.12 -1.02
N TRP A 80 6.69 -5.85 -0.63
CA TRP A 80 6.05 -5.45 0.62
C TRP A 80 4.56 -5.74 0.61
N ARG A 81 3.91 -5.61 -0.56
CA ARG A 81 2.51 -6.00 -0.72
C ARG A 81 2.29 -7.51 -0.71
N GLU A 82 3.20 -8.28 -1.31
CA GLU A 82 3.13 -9.75 -1.32
C GLU A 82 3.42 -10.34 0.08
N ASP A 83 4.38 -9.77 0.80
CA ASP A 83 4.77 -10.19 2.15
C ASP A 83 3.86 -9.58 3.25
N GLY A 84 2.94 -8.69 2.90
CA GLY A 84 1.98 -8.04 3.80
C GLY A 84 2.58 -7.01 4.76
N LEU A 85 3.76 -6.45 4.45
CA LEU A 85 4.41 -5.44 5.28
C LEU A 85 3.60 -4.13 5.34
N ASP A 86 3.02 -3.72 4.21
CA ASP A 86 2.16 -2.52 4.13
C ASP A 86 0.93 -2.64 5.06
N GLN A 87 0.32 -3.82 5.10
CA GLN A 87 -0.81 -4.13 5.97
C GLN A 87 -0.41 -4.09 7.45
N ARG A 88 0.74 -4.69 7.81
CA ARG A 88 1.25 -4.66 9.19
C ARG A 88 1.56 -3.24 9.67
N ILE A 89 2.18 -2.42 8.81
CA ILE A 89 2.43 -0.99 9.12
C ILE A 89 1.09 -0.27 9.33
N GLN A 90 0.13 -0.47 8.43
CA GLN A 90 -1.19 0.15 8.53
C GLN A 90 -1.90 -0.22 9.84
N GLU A 91 -1.89 -1.51 10.19
CA GLU A 91 -2.51 -2.05 11.39
C GLU A 91 -1.97 -1.36 12.64
N ILE A 92 -0.64 -1.33 12.81
CA ILE A 92 0.02 -0.73 13.98
C ILE A 92 -0.31 0.76 14.08
N LEU A 93 -0.22 1.50 12.96
CA LEU A 93 -0.53 2.92 12.95
C LEU A 93 -2.02 3.18 13.25
N ARG A 94 -2.92 2.33 12.75
CA ARG A 94 -4.35 2.40 13.06
C ARG A 94 -4.59 2.23 14.55
N CYS A 95 -4.03 1.19 15.17
CA CYS A 95 -4.18 0.94 16.61
C CYS A 95 -3.72 2.15 17.43
N GLN A 96 -2.53 2.69 17.12
CA GLN A 96 -2.01 3.89 17.80
C GLN A 96 -2.94 5.11 17.66
N VAL A 97 -3.50 5.36 16.47
CA VAL A 97 -4.44 6.48 16.26
C VAL A 97 -5.73 6.29 17.07
N ARG A 98 -6.22 5.05 17.16
CA ARG A 98 -7.43 4.70 17.92
C ARG A 98 -7.22 4.86 19.42
N GLU A 99 -6.11 4.35 19.95
CA GLU A 99 -5.75 4.48 21.37
C GLU A 99 -5.57 5.94 21.78
N ARG A 100 -4.89 6.74 20.96
CA ARG A 100 -4.76 8.20 21.18
C ARG A 100 -6.13 8.90 21.20
N SER A 101 -7.10 8.34 20.50
CA SER A 101 -8.50 8.80 20.49
C SER A 101 -9.36 8.18 21.58
N ARG A 102 -8.74 7.49 22.56
CA ARG A 102 -9.40 6.79 23.69
C ARG A 102 -10.41 5.74 23.24
N ARG A 103 -10.10 5.03 22.16
CA ARG A 103 -10.87 3.88 21.67
C ARG A 103 -10.03 2.60 21.76
N LEU A 104 -10.70 1.46 21.82
CA LEU A 104 -10.06 0.15 21.72
C LEU A 104 -9.37 -0.01 20.37
N GLU A 105 -8.25 -0.75 20.35
CA GLU A 105 -7.51 -1.08 19.13
C GLU A 105 -8.43 -1.69 18.06
N ASP A 106 -9.25 -2.67 18.48
CA ASP A 106 -10.25 -3.29 17.64
C ASP A 106 -11.53 -2.43 17.58
N PRO A 107 -12.04 -2.14 16.37
CA PRO A 107 -13.29 -1.42 16.21
C PRO A 107 -14.49 -2.32 16.51
N SER A 108 -15.46 -1.78 17.25
CA SER A 108 -16.74 -2.46 17.51
C SER A 108 -17.69 -2.45 16.30
N LEU A 109 -17.42 -1.61 15.30
CA LEU A 109 -18.20 -1.49 14.09
C LEU A 109 -17.30 -1.17 12.89
N VAL A 110 -17.57 -1.85 11.78
CA VAL A 110 -16.90 -1.69 10.50
C VAL A 110 -17.93 -1.38 9.43
N ILE A 111 -17.66 -0.38 8.61
CA ILE A 111 -18.46 -0.02 7.45
C ILE A 111 -17.73 -0.53 6.20
N ILE A 112 -18.44 -1.29 5.37
CA ILE A 112 -17.90 -1.88 4.14
C ILE A 112 -18.66 -1.29 2.95
N ASP A 113 -17.93 -0.82 1.96
CA ASP A 113 -18.50 -0.39 0.69
C ASP A 113 -17.66 -0.87 -0.50
N THR A 114 -18.30 -1.02 -1.66
CA THR A 114 -17.62 -1.41 -2.89
C THR A 114 -17.86 -0.44 -4.04
N GLN A 115 -16.79 -0.20 -4.79
CA GLN A 115 -16.82 0.70 -5.94
C GLN A 115 -16.17 0.07 -7.17
N SER A 116 -16.89 0.11 -8.29
CA SER A 116 -16.37 -0.28 -9.59
C SER A 116 -15.65 0.89 -10.22
N VAL A 117 -14.41 0.67 -10.64
CA VAL A 117 -13.50 1.64 -11.22
C VAL A 117 -13.16 1.21 -12.63
N ARG A 118 -13.38 2.10 -13.60
CA ARG A 118 -12.97 1.88 -14.98
C ARG A 118 -11.45 1.86 -15.07
N VAL A 119 -10.91 0.91 -15.82
CA VAL A 119 -9.46 0.79 -16.03
C VAL A 119 -9.09 0.99 -17.50
N ALA A 120 -7.80 1.25 -17.76
CA ALA A 120 -7.30 1.38 -19.12
C ALA A 120 -7.41 0.05 -19.90
N ALA A 121 -7.51 0.14 -21.23
CA ALA A 121 -7.69 -1.02 -22.12
C ALA A 121 -6.55 -2.05 -22.04
N GLY A 122 -5.34 -1.64 -21.63
CA GLY A 122 -4.18 -2.51 -21.50
C GLY A 122 -4.14 -3.34 -20.21
N VAL A 123 -5.08 -3.17 -19.28
CA VAL A 123 -5.10 -3.95 -18.03
C VAL A 123 -5.56 -5.39 -18.31
N PRO A 124 -4.88 -6.42 -17.79
CA PRO A 124 -5.21 -7.81 -18.09
C PRO A 124 -6.66 -8.20 -17.75
N LYS A 125 -7.32 -8.89 -18.69
CA LYS A 125 -8.68 -9.45 -18.50
C LYS A 125 -8.79 -10.39 -17.30
N LYS A 126 -7.71 -11.11 -16.95
CA LYS A 126 -7.67 -11.97 -15.74
C LYS A 126 -7.93 -11.23 -14.42
N THR A 127 -7.80 -9.90 -14.41
CA THR A 127 -7.98 -9.07 -13.21
C THR A 127 -9.04 -7.98 -13.42
N THR A 128 -9.86 -8.09 -14.47
CA THR A 128 -10.89 -7.09 -14.81
C THR A 128 -12.17 -7.81 -15.22
N GLY A 129 -13.30 -7.10 -15.10
CA GLY A 129 -14.61 -7.62 -15.48
C GLY A 129 -15.55 -6.49 -15.83
N LEU A 130 -16.78 -6.82 -16.23
CA LEU A 130 -17.83 -5.83 -16.44
C LEU A 130 -18.76 -5.82 -15.22
N ASP A 131 -18.86 -4.68 -14.55
CA ASP A 131 -19.99 -4.44 -13.65
C ASP A 131 -21.23 -4.23 -14.53
N ALA A 132 -22.15 -5.20 -14.52
CA ALA A 132 -23.35 -5.18 -15.36
C ALA A 132 -24.32 -4.05 -14.97
N ASN A 133 -24.41 -3.74 -13.67
CA ASN A 133 -25.30 -2.71 -13.16
C ASN A 133 -24.76 -1.32 -13.51
N LYS A 134 -23.46 -1.08 -13.22
CA LYS A 134 -22.79 0.21 -13.50
C LYS A 134 -22.28 0.34 -14.93
N LYS A 135 -22.47 -0.69 -15.77
CA LYS A 135 -21.94 -0.81 -17.14
C LYS A 135 -20.47 -0.39 -17.26
N THR A 136 -19.68 -0.76 -16.25
CA THR A 136 -18.31 -0.29 -16.08
C THR A 136 -17.32 -1.44 -16.25
N PRO A 137 -16.51 -1.45 -17.32
CA PRO A 137 -15.43 -2.41 -17.47
C PRO A 137 -14.25 -1.98 -16.58
N GLY A 138 -13.84 -2.85 -15.66
CA GLY A 138 -12.64 -2.63 -14.86
C GLY A 138 -12.56 -3.49 -13.61
N ARG A 139 -12.20 -2.87 -12.49
CA ARG A 139 -12.00 -3.52 -11.19
C ARG A 139 -13.01 -3.04 -10.18
N LYS A 140 -13.35 -3.87 -9.21
CA LYS A 140 -14.10 -3.48 -8.02
C LYS A 140 -13.13 -3.36 -6.87
N ARG A 141 -13.11 -2.21 -6.19
CA ARG A 141 -12.41 -2.02 -4.92
C ARG A 141 -13.42 -2.12 -3.78
N GLY A 142 -13.15 -2.97 -2.81
CA GLY A 142 -13.85 -3.00 -1.53
C GLY A 142 -13.00 -2.29 -0.49
N LEU A 143 -13.61 -1.44 0.32
CA LEU A 143 -12.97 -0.82 1.47
C LEU A 143 -13.78 -1.13 2.73
N ALA A 144 -13.08 -1.58 3.76
CA ALA A 144 -13.58 -1.67 5.12
C ALA A 144 -12.94 -0.55 5.94
N VAL A 145 -13.77 0.25 6.62
CA VAL A 145 -13.32 1.36 7.48
C VAL A 145 -14.00 1.30 8.84
N ASP A 146 -13.31 1.78 9.87
CA ASP A 146 -13.91 1.95 11.20
C ASP A 146 -14.76 3.23 11.30
N VAL A 147 -15.36 3.44 12.48
CA VAL A 147 -16.15 4.64 12.80
C VAL A 147 -15.36 5.96 12.82
N MET A 148 -14.03 5.91 12.80
CA MET A 148 -13.16 7.08 12.67
C MET A 148 -12.74 7.33 11.22
N GLY A 149 -13.13 6.46 10.28
CA GLY A 149 -12.71 6.50 8.88
C GLY A 149 -11.33 5.90 8.64
N LEU A 150 -10.76 5.18 9.61
CA LEU A 150 -9.49 4.48 9.44
C LEU A 150 -9.71 3.19 8.66
N ILE A 151 -8.84 2.92 7.69
CA ILE A 151 -8.91 1.73 6.86
C ILE A 151 -8.64 0.48 7.71
N ILE A 152 -9.40 -0.58 7.50
CA ILE A 152 -9.19 -1.89 8.12
C ILE A 152 -8.73 -2.90 7.08
N GLY A 153 -9.33 -2.85 5.90
CA GLY A 153 -9.02 -3.77 4.81
C GLY A 153 -9.36 -3.16 3.46
N VAL A 154 -8.59 -3.57 2.45
CA VAL A 154 -8.83 -3.18 1.06
C VAL A 154 -8.70 -4.42 0.19
N VAL A 155 -9.74 -4.69 -0.60
CA VAL A 155 -9.74 -5.76 -1.60
C VAL A 155 -9.92 -5.18 -2.99
N VAL A 156 -9.27 -5.80 -3.98
CA VAL A 156 -9.40 -5.40 -5.38
C VAL A 156 -9.68 -6.64 -6.22
N LEU A 157 -10.91 -6.70 -6.74
CA LEU A 157 -11.45 -7.80 -7.52
C LEU A 157 -11.77 -7.34 -8.95
N ALA A 158 -12.12 -8.29 -9.83
CA ALA A 158 -12.72 -7.95 -11.12
C ALA A 158 -14.04 -7.19 -10.90
N ALA A 159 -14.41 -6.23 -11.76
CA ALA A 159 -15.64 -5.46 -11.55
C ALA A 159 -16.92 -6.30 -11.64
N SER A 160 -16.84 -7.49 -12.24
CA SER A 160 -17.93 -8.47 -12.28
C SER A 160 -18.10 -9.27 -10.98
N ALA A 161 -17.16 -9.18 -10.04
CA ALA A 161 -17.25 -9.89 -8.76
C ALA A 161 -18.47 -9.40 -7.96
N HIS A 162 -19.14 -10.31 -7.27
CA HIS A 162 -20.28 -9.97 -6.40
C HIS A 162 -19.79 -9.34 -5.09
N ASP A 163 -20.64 -8.54 -4.45
CA ASP A 163 -20.25 -7.87 -3.20
C ASP A 163 -19.99 -8.86 -2.06
N ASN A 164 -20.67 -10.02 -2.08
CA ASN A 164 -20.37 -11.13 -1.15
C ASN A 164 -18.94 -11.66 -1.33
N GLU A 165 -18.44 -11.72 -2.57
CA GLU A 165 -17.06 -12.13 -2.85
C GLU A 165 -16.07 -11.10 -2.29
N ALA A 166 -16.39 -9.80 -2.40
CA ALA A 166 -15.61 -8.74 -1.79
C ALA A 166 -15.63 -8.77 -0.25
N GLY A 167 -16.73 -9.24 0.36
CA GLY A 167 -16.86 -9.32 1.81
C GLY A 167 -16.13 -10.50 2.46
N ILE A 168 -15.77 -11.55 1.69
CA ILE A 168 -15.08 -12.76 2.20
C ILE A 168 -13.61 -12.85 1.79
N ALA A 169 -13.15 -12.01 0.86
CA ALA A 169 -11.77 -11.95 0.37
C ALA A 169 -10.86 -11.19 1.33
#